data_AF-A0A8J3HUK0-F1
#
_entry.id   AF-A0A8J3HUK0-F1
#
_cell.length_a   1.000
_cell.length_b   1.000
_cell.length_c   1.000
_cell.angle_alpha   90.00
_cell.angle_beta   90.00
_cell.angle_gamma   90.00
#
_symmetry.space_group_name_H-M   'P 1'
#
loop_
_entity.id
_entity.type
_entity.pdbx_description
1 polymer ?
#
loop_
_entity_poly.entity_id
_entity_poly.type
_entity_poly.pdbx_seq_one_letter_code
_entity_poly.pdbx_strand_id
1 'polypeptide(L)'
;MPYEKTIQVVQQALSEALVELEKWFEQSEESRCYHPQDGGWSIQAILEHVTLTNHYLLLIIRQGREKALRRAQRGESIHDGESDLDRLTPIGHPDAFPWIRPEHMEPTGASLEDVRTRLHAQYQECLSILAALGKGEGSLYQVRMSVQNLGKMDMYQWLYFLALHQKRHIAQIEQVFEEWYRAAS
;
A
#
# COMPACT_ATOMS: atom_id res chain seq x y z
N MET A 1 -10.91 -18.24 -13.86
CA MET A 1 -11.34 -16.94 -14.46
C MET A 1 -10.09 -16.18 -14.91
N PRO A 2 -10.14 -15.29 -15.92
CA PRO A 2 -8.97 -14.47 -16.25
C PRO A 2 -8.47 -13.71 -15.01
N TYR A 3 -7.16 -13.62 -14.82
CA TYR A 3 -6.53 -12.92 -13.69
C TYR A 3 -6.84 -13.48 -12.29
N GLU A 4 -7.35 -14.70 -12.18
CA GLU A 4 -7.74 -15.29 -10.89
C GLU A 4 -6.56 -15.38 -9.91
N LYS A 5 -5.38 -15.79 -10.39
CA LYS A 5 -4.18 -15.85 -9.55
C LYS A 5 -3.76 -14.45 -9.10
N THR A 6 -3.74 -13.49 -10.02
CA THR A 6 -3.43 -12.08 -9.73
C THR A 6 -4.35 -11.55 -8.65
N ILE A 7 -5.66 -11.74 -8.78
CA ILE A 7 -6.65 -11.26 -7.82
C ILE A 7 -6.42 -11.89 -6.44
N GLN A 8 -6.19 -13.20 -6.38
CA GLN A 8 -5.90 -13.90 -5.12
C GLN A 8 -4.63 -13.37 -4.45
N VAL A 9 -3.54 -13.19 -5.20
CA VAL A 9 -2.28 -12.65 -4.66
C VAL A 9 -2.45 -11.22 -4.16
N VAL A 10 -3.14 -10.36 -4.91
CA VAL A 10 -3.41 -8.97 -4.50
C VAL A 10 -4.28 -8.93 -3.25
N GLN A 11 -5.34 -9.73 -3.20
CA GLN A 11 -6.23 -9.81 -2.03
C GLN A 11 -5.47 -10.27 -0.79
N GLN A 12 -4.66 -11.33 -0.93
CA GLN A 12 -3.84 -11.84 0.16
C GLN A 12 -2.86 -10.79 0.67
N ALA A 13 -2.15 -10.11 -0.23
CA ALA A 13 -1.18 -9.08 0.15
C ALA A 13 -1.83 -7.89 0.88
N LEU A 14 -3.01 -7.44 0.44
CA LEU A 14 -3.78 -6.39 1.12
C LEU A 14 -4.20 -6.85 2.52
N SER A 15 -4.69 -8.10 2.65
CA SER A 15 -5.14 -8.64 3.92
C SER A 15 -4.00 -8.82 4.91
N GLU A 16 -2.88 -9.38 4.46
CA GLU A 16 -1.67 -9.55 5.27
C GLU A 16 -1.15 -8.21 5.77
N ALA A 17 -1.03 -7.22 4.88
CA ALA A 17 -0.54 -5.89 5.26
C ALA A 17 -1.45 -5.21 6.29
N LEU A 18 -2.78 -5.33 6.18
CA LEU A 18 -3.69 -4.82 7.21
C LEU A 18 -3.47 -5.54 8.55
N VAL A 19 -3.45 -6.88 8.55
CA VAL A 19 -3.30 -7.68 9.78
C VAL A 19 -1.98 -7.35 10.49
N GLU A 20 -0.89 -7.19 9.74
CA GLU A 20 0.40 -6.81 10.31
C GLU A 20 0.40 -5.37 10.86
N LEU A 21 -0.17 -4.42 10.13
CA LEU A 21 -0.29 -3.03 10.61
C LEU A 21 -1.12 -2.93 11.88
N GLU A 22 -2.23 -3.67 11.99
CA GLU A 22 -3.12 -3.67 13.14
C GLU A 22 -2.41 -4.01 14.46
N LYS A 23 -1.41 -4.90 14.43
CA LYS A 23 -0.62 -5.28 15.62
C LYS A 23 0.11 -4.08 16.24
N TRP A 24 0.47 -3.09 15.43
CA TRP A 24 1.21 -1.91 15.87
C TRP A 24 0.32 -0.86 16.53
N PHE A 25 -0.98 -0.86 16.24
CA PHE A 25 -1.95 -0.03 16.95
C PHE A 25 -2.16 -0.50 18.39
N GLU A 26 -1.92 -1.77 18.69
CA GLU A 26 -2.08 -2.36 20.04
C GLU A 26 -0.83 -2.22 20.93
N GLN A 27 0.28 -1.69 20.40
CA GLN A 27 1.49 -1.47 21.19
C GLN A 27 1.33 -0.33 22.20
N SER A 28 2.17 -0.38 23.25
CA SER A 28 2.19 0.65 24.30
C SER A 28 2.49 2.04 23.75
N GLU A 29 1.96 3.08 24.39
CA GLU A 29 2.27 4.47 24.01
C GLU A 29 3.76 4.75 24.03
N GLU A 30 4.49 4.22 25.02
CA GLU A 30 5.95 4.34 25.16
C GLU A 30 6.68 3.84 23.91
N SER A 31 6.34 2.64 23.44
CA SER A 31 6.93 2.08 22.22
C SER A 31 6.49 2.82 20.95
N ARG A 32 5.21 3.25 20.88
CA ARG A 32 4.69 3.91 19.67
C ARG A 32 5.23 5.31 19.46
N CYS A 33 5.51 6.02 20.56
CA CYS A 33 6.02 7.38 20.59
C CYS A 33 7.55 7.45 20.67
N TYR A 34 8.24 6.30 20.76
CA TYR A 34 9.70 6.25 20.70
C TYR A 34 10.22 6.84 19.39
N HIS A 35 11.23 7.71 19.50
CA HIS A 35 11.92 8.27 18.34
C HIS A 35 13.27 7.57 18.21
N PRO A 36 13.57 6.97 17.05
CA PRO A 36 14.86 6.31 16.82
C PRO A 36 16.02 7.31 16.88
N GLN A 37 17.21 6.82 17.25
CA GLN A 37 18.41 7.63 17.46
C GLN A 37 18.90 8.36 16.21
N ASP A 38 18.57 7.84 15.02
CA ASP A 38 18.92 8.45 13.74
C ASP A 38 18.03 9.65 13.37
N GLY A 39 17.06 10.00 14.22
CA GLY A 39 16.11 11.08 13.99
C GLY A 39 14.97 10.70 13.03
N GLY A 40 14.79 9.40 12.76
CA GLY A 40 13.67 8.87 12.00
C GLY A 40 12.30 9.05 12.68
N TRP A 41 11.27 8.54 12.02
CA TRP A 41 9.90 8.62 12.52
C TRP A 41 9.61 7.56 13.59
N SER A 42 8.80 7.94 14.57
CA SER A 42 8.19 7.00 15.51
C SER A 42 7.22 6.05 14.81
N ILE A 43 6.85 4.96 15.47
CA ILE A 43 5.85 4.00 14.95
C ILE A 43 4.53 4.73 14.63
N GLN A 44 4.07 5.61 15.52
CA GLN A 44 2.84 6.38 15.29
C GLN A 44 2.92 7.27 14.04
N ALA A 45 4.06 7.93 13.85
CA ALA A 45 4.30 8.75 12.66
C ALA A 45 4.36 7.88 11.38
N ILE A 46 4.96 6.69 11.44
CA ILE A 46 4.97 5.76 10.30
C ILE A 46 3.55 5.28 9.96
N LEU A 47 2.72 4.94 10.96
CA LEU A 47 1.32 4.56 10.74
C LEU A 47 0.51 5.70 10.09
N GLU A 48 0.70 6.94 10.53
CA GLU A 48 0.08 8.11 9.89
C GLU A 48 0.53 8.25 8.44
N HIS A 49 1.85 8.19 8.19
CA HIS A 49 2.43 8.26 6.84
C HIS A 49 1.81 7.25 5.89
N VAL A 50 1.65 6.00 6.34
CA VAL A 50 1.03 4.94 5.54
C VAL A 50 -0.36 5.36 5.05
N THR A 51 -1.19 5.91 5.94
CA THR A 51 -2.55 6.35 5.57
C THR A 51 -2.56 7.58 4.65
N LEU A 52 -1.61 8.50 4.84
CA LEU A 52 -1.46 9.67 3.96
C LEU A 52 -1.04 9.24 2.56
N THR A 53 -0.04 8.38 2.42
CA THR A 53 0.40 7.86 1.13
C THR A 53 -0.71 7.05 0.44
N ASN A 54 -1.40 6.18 1.19
CA ASN A 54 -2.54 5.42 0.66
C ASN A 54 -3.62 6.32 0.08
N HIS A 55 -3.91 7.48 0.69
CA HIS A 55 -4.90 8.42 0.18
C HIS A 55 -4.59 8.85 -1.26
N TYR A 56 -3.34 9.22 -1.54
CA TYR A 56 -2.92 9.65 -2.88
C TYR A 56 -2.83 8.50 -3.87
N LEU A 57 -2.35 7.33 -3.44
CA LEU A 57 -2.37 6.13 -4.28
C LEU A 57 -3.80 5.75 -4.67
N LEU A 58 -4.74 5.83 -3.73
CA LEU A 58 -6.15 5.54 -3.98
C LEU A 58 -6.81 6.54 -4.95
N LEU A 59 -6.38 7.81 -5.00
CA LEU A 59 -6.84 8.73 -6.04
C LEU A 59 -6.51 8.21 -7.45
N ILE A 60 -5.30 7.68 -7.63
CA ILE A 60 -4.85 7.09 -8.90
C ILE A 60 -5.62 5.81 -9.20
N ILE A 61 -5.74 4.91 -8.21
CA ILE A 61 -6.41 3.62 -8.33
C ILE A 61 -7.91 3.82 -8.66
N ARG A 62 -8.60 4.75 -7.99
CA ARG A 62 -10.00 5.09 -8.28
C ARG A 62 -10.19 5.51 -9.73
N GLN A 63 -9.38 6.48 -10.19
CA GLN A 63 -9.46 6.96 -11.57
C GLN A 63 -9.14 5.86 -12.58
N GLY A 64 -8.19 4.99 -12.25
CA GLY A 64 -7.79 3.89 -13.10
C GLY A 64 -8.85 2.79 -13.19
N ARG A 65 -9.49 2.41 -12.07
CA ARG A 65 -10.67 1.53 -12.03
C ARG A 65 -11.77 2.05 -12.95
N GLU A 66 -12.13 3.33 -12.81
CA GLU A 66 -13.17 3.94 -13.64
C GLU A 66 -12.84 3.89 -15.14
N LYS A 67 -11.57 4.07 -15.51
CA LYS A 67 -11.13 3.97 -16.90
C LYS A 67 -11.12 2.52 -17.39
N ALA A 68 -10.63 1.57 -16.60
CA ALA A 68 -10.65 0.14 -16.89
C ALA A 68 -12.08 -0.37 -17.16
N LEU A 69 -13.02 -0.04 -16.27
CA LEU A 69 -14.43 -0.44 -16.41
C LEU A 69 -15.08 0.17 -17.66
N ARG A 70 -14.80 1.44 -17.97
CA ARG A 70 -15.28 2.07 -19.21
C ARG A 70 -14.74 1.40 -20.47
N ARG A 71 -13.50 0.92 -20.47
CA ARG A 71 -12.92 0.17 -21.60
C ARG A 71 -13.62 -1.18 -21.77
N ALA A 72 -13.85 -1.90 -20.68
CA ALA A 72 -14.61 -3.14 -20.70
C ALA A 72 -16.04 -2.94 -21.25
N GLN A 73 -16.74 -1.87 -20.81
CA GLN A 73 -18.08 -1.53 -21.30
C GLN A 73 -18.13 -1.20 -22.80
N ARG A 74 -17.01 -0.74 -23.39
CA ARG A 74 -16.87 -0.49 -24.83
C ARG A 74 -16.58 -1.76 -25.64
N GLY A 75 -16.42 -2.90 -24.98
CA GLY A 75 -16.09 -4.17 -25.62
C GLY A 75 -14.61 -4.37 -25.91
N GLU A 76 -13.71 -3.60 -25.28
CA GLU A 76 -12.27 -3.88 -25.37
C GLU A 76 -11.98 -5.27 -24.79
N SER A 77 -11.24 -6.08 -25.55
CA SER A 77 -10.96 -7.47 -25.18
C SER A 77 -9.99 -7.54 -24.02
N ILE A 78 -10.40 -8.22 -22.95
CA ILE A 78 -9.51 -8.62 -21.87
C ILE A 78 -8.66 -9.76 -22.38
N HIS A 79 -7.35 -9.56 -22.46
CA HIS A 79 -6.43 -10.62 -22.85
C HIS A 79 -6.33 -11.68 -21.76
N ASP A 80 -6.32 -12.95 -22.16
CA ASP A 80 -6.02 -14.05 -21.25
C ASP A 80 -4.61 -13.88 -20.68
N GLY A 81 -4.47 -14.12 -19.37
CA GLY A 81 -3.19 -14.01 -18.68
C GLY A 81 -3.33 -13.58 -17.22
N GLU A 82 -2.18 -13.21 -16.67
CA GLU A 82 -2.01 -12.70 -15.31
C GLU A 82 -1.21 -11.40 -15.37
N SER A 83 -1.38 -10.55 -14.37
CA SER A 83 -0.55 -9.37 -14.22
C SER A 83 0.84 -9.79 -13.72
N ASP A 84 1.89 -9.21 -14.31
CA ASP A 84 3.26 -9.41 -13.83
C ASP A 84 3.44 -8.64 -12.51
N LEU A 85 3.21 -9.31 -11.38
CA LEU A 85 3.37 -8.73 -10.05
C LEU A 85 4.83 -8.78 -9.56
N ASP A 86 5.62 -9.74 -10.04
CA ASP A 86 7.00 -9.99 -9.59
C ASP A 86 7.93 -8.81 -9.92
N ARG A 87 7.65 -8.07 -11.00
CA ARG A 87 8.37 -6.83 -11.30
C ARG A 87 8.25 -5.74 -10.22
N LEU A 88 7.31 -5.88 -9.29
CA LEU A 88 7.11 -4.95 -8.17
C LEU A 88 7.81 -5.39 -6.89
N THR A 89 8.39 -6.60 -6.82
CA THR A 89 9.07 -7.10 -5.61
C THR A 89 10.03 -6.09 -4.96
N PRO A 90 10.87 -5.33 -5.71
CA PRO A 90 11.77 -4.34 -5.11
C PRO A 90 11.07 -3.26 -4.27
N ILE A 91 9.80 -2.96 -4.53
CA ILE A 91 9.05 -1.90 -3.83
C ILE A 91 8.85 -2.22 -2.35
N GLY A 92 8.70 -3.50 -2.00
CA GLY A 92 8.47 -3.94 -0.63
C GLY A 92 9.72 -3.92 0.27
N HIS A 93 10.91 -3.61 -0.27
CA HIS A 93 12.16 -3.67 0.47
C HIS A 93 12.61 -2.26 0.91
N PRO A 94 12.83 -2.01 2.23
CA PRO A 94 13.25 -0.70 2.76
C PRO A 94 14.48 -0.08 2.10
N ASP A 95 15.45 -0.88 1.67
CA ASP A 95 16.72 -0.37 1.14
C ASP A 95 16.85 -0.48 -0.38
N ALA A 96 15.79 -0.85 -1.10
CA ALA A 96 15.88 -1.08 -2.55
C ALA A 96 16.21 0.20 -3.34
N PHE A 97 15.75 1.38 -2.88
CA PHE A 97 16.05 2.68 -3.48
C PHE A 97 15.59 3.83 -2.56
N PRO A 98 16.15 5.04 -2.71
CA PRO A 98 15.72 6.22 -1.95
C PRO A 98 14.32 6.66 -2.38
N TRP A 99 13.44 6.88 -1.39
CA TRP A 99 12.11 7.42 -1.62
C TRP A 99 12.09 8.92 -1.37
N ILE A 100 11.63 9.70 -2.35
CA ILE A 100 11.36 11.12 -2.14
C ILE A 100 10.03 11.21 -1.38
N ARG A 101 10.07 11.81 -0.19
CA ARG A 101 8.89 12.05 0.65
C ARG A 101 8.32 13.43 0.31
N PRO A 102 7.15 13.53 -0.34
CA PRO A 102 6.49 14.82 -0.54
C PRO A 102 5.98 15.36 0.81
N GLU A 103 6.07 16.67 1.01
CA GLU A 103 5.65 17.34 2.26
C GLU A 103 4.22 16.99 2.69
N HIS A 104 3.29 16.89 1.73
CA HIS A 104 1.88 16.55 2.02
C HIS A 104 1.65 15.07 2.39
N MET A 105 2.68 14.24 2.38
CA MET A 105 2.66 12.86 2.88
C MET A 105 3.42 12.73 4.22
N GLU A 106 3.91 13.83 4.78
CA GLU A 106 4.58 13.80 6.07
C GLU A 106 3.56 13.76 7.23
N PRO A 107 3.85 12.99 8.29
CA PRO A 107 3.01 12.95 9.49
C PRO A 107 2.88 14.32 10.14
N THR A 108 1.66 14.65 10.58
CA THR A 108 1.32 15.92 11.22
C THR A 108 0.86 15.77 12.67
N GLY A 109 0.85 14.54 13.20
CA GLY A 109 0.41 14.25 14.56
C GLY A 109 -1.09 13.99 14.64
N ALA A 110 -1.68 13.35 13.62
CA ALA A 110 -3.08 12.94 13.68
C ALA A 110 -3.34 11.94 14.81
N SER A 111 -4.58 11.91 15.33
CA SER A 111 -4.95 10.97 16.39
C SER A 111 -4.82 9.53 15.90
N LEU A 112 -4.39 8.63 16.79
CA LEU A 112 -4.21 7.22 16.44
C LEU A 112 -5.54 6.57 16.01
N GLU A 113 -6.64 6.95 16.63
CA GLU A 113 -7.98 6.48 16.27
C GLU A 113 -8.37 6.91 14.84
N ASP A 114 -8.08 8.15 14.46
CA ASP A 114 -8.32 8.64 13.10
C ASP A 114 -7.43 7.94 12.08
N VAL A 115 -6.17 7.68 12.42
CA VAL A 115 -5.24 6.91 11.57
C VAL A 115 -5.78 5.49 11.36
N ARG A 116 -6.16 4.78 12.44
CA ARG A 116 -6.70 3.41 12.36
C ARG A 116 -7.99 3.36 11.54
N THR A 117 -8.92 4.28 11.80
CA THR A 117 -10.19 4.39 11.07
C THR A 117 -9.96 4.62 9.58
N ARG A 118 -9.04 5.52 9.22
CA ARG A 118 -8.66 5.75 7.82
C ARG A 118 -8.06 4.51 7.18
N LEU A 119 -7.15 3.82 7.87
CA LEU A 119 -6.53 2.60 7.35
C LEU A 119 -7.57 1.53 7.00
N HIS A 120 -8.52 1.26 7.91
CA HIS A 120 -9.60 0.31 7.66
C HIS A 120 -10.50 0.73 6.48
N ALA A 121 -10.88 2.01 6.40
CA ALA A 121 -11.69 2.50 5.28
C ALA A 121 -10.97 2.33 3.94
N GLN A 122 -9.67 2.64 3.90
CA GLN A 122 -8.82 2.48 2.71
C GLN A 122 -8.68 1.01 2.30
N TYR A 123 -8.53 0.10 3.27
CA TYR A 123 -8.50 -1.34 3.00
C TYR A 123 -9.81 -1.85 2.39
N GLN A 124 -10.97 -1.47 2.97
CA GLN A 124 -12.28 -1.84 2.43
C GLN A 124 -12.49 -1.28 1.02
N GLU A 125 -12.01 -0.06 0.76
CA GLU A 125 -12.01 0.51 -0.58
C GLU A 125 -11.16 -0.32 -1.55
N CYS A 126 -9.95 -0.74 -1.17
CA CYS A 126 -9.11 -1.60 -2.01
C CYS A 126 -9.80 -2.92 -2.38
N LEU A 127 -10.44 -3.59 -1.40
CA LEU A 127 -11.19 -4.82 -1.64
C LEU A 127 -12.39 -4.60 -2.59
N SER A 128 -13.13 -3.51 -2.39
CA SER A 128 -14.25 -3.15 -3.26
C SER A 128 -13.81 -2.88 -4.70
N ILE A 129 -12.69 -2.18 -4.87
CA ILE A 129 -12.10 -1.92 -6.18
C ILE A 129 -11.64 -3.23 -6.83
N LEU A 130 -10.94 -4.10 -6.09
CA LEU A 130 -10.47 -5.39 -6.59
C LEU A 130 -11.64 -6.28 -7.04
N ALA A 131 -12.71 -6.35 -6.24
CA ALA A 131 -13.91 -7.11 -6.58
C ALA A 131 -14.60 -6.56 -7.84
N ALA A 132 -14.65 -5.23 -8.00
CA ALA A 132 -15.20 -4.59 -9.19
C ALA A 132 -14.40 -4.89 -10.47
N LEU A 133 -13.12 -5.25 -10.34
CA LEU A 133 -12.22 -5.65 -11.43
C LEU A 133 -12.08 -7.18 -11.52
N GLY A 134 -13.04 -7.93 -10.96
CA GLY A 134 -12.92 -9.38 -10.79
C GLY A 134 -12.93 -10.22 -12.07
N LYS A 135 -13.17 -9.63 -13.25
CA LYS A 135 -13.22 -10.35 -14.54
C LYS A 135 -12.01 -10.07 -15.43
N GLY A 136 -10.98 -9.42 -14.89
CA GLY A 136 -9.77 -9.05 -15.65
C GLY A 136 -9.76 -7.59 -16.13
N GLU A 137 -10.78 -6.79 -15.82
CA GLU A 137 -10.90 -5.40 -16.31
C GLU A 137 -9.70 -4.54 -15.91
N GLY A 138 -9.06 -4.85 -14.78
CA GLY A 138 -7.90 -4.10 -14.28
C GLY A 138 -6.72 -4.06 -15.26
N SER A 139 -6.61 -5.05 -16.15
CA SER A 139 -5.59 -5.12 -17.20
C SER A 139 -5.79 -4.10 -18.32
N LEU A 140 -7.03 -3.64 -18.52
CA LEU A 140 -7.39 -2.80 -19.67
C LEU A 140 -6.88 -1.38 -19.55
N TYR A 141 -6.42 -0.94 -18.38
CA TYR A 141 -5.93 0.42 -18.20
C TYR A 141 -4.66 0.45 -17.38
N GLN A 142 -3.67 1.18 -17.89
CA GLN A 142 -2.39 1.34 -17.23
C GLN A 142 -2.09 2.81 -16.97
N VAL A 143 -1.52 3.09 -15.80
CA VAL A 143 -1.04 4.43 -15.41
C VAL A 143 0.44 4.36 -15.11
N ARG A 144 1.17 5.41 -15.52
CA ARG A 144 2.61 5.51 -15.28
C ARG A 144 2.89 5.79 -13.79
N MET A 145 3.75 4.96 -13.22
CA MET A 145 4.48 5.21 -11.98
C MET A 145 5.87 5.75 -12.33
N SER A 146 6.23 6.90 -11.75
CA SER A 146 7.55 7.52 -11.95
C SER A 146 8.62 6.97 -11.01
N VAL A 147 8.22 6.29 -9.93
CA VAL A 147 9.15 5.69 -8.98
C VAL A 147 9.92 4.55 -9.64
N GLN A 148 11.25 4.55 -9.45
CA GLN A 148 12.18 3.49 -9.84
C GLN A 148 12.16 3.07 -11.32
N ASN A 149 11.64 3.88 -12.25
CA ASN A 149 11.42 3.47 -13.65
C ASN A 149 10.46 2.27 -13.80
N LEU A 150 9.53 2.07 -12.85
CA LEU A 150 8.47 1.06 -12.94
C LEU A 150 7.62 1.22 -14.22
N GLY A 151 7.52 2.44 -14.76
CA GLY A 151 6.84 2.69 -16.01
C GLY A 151 5.33 2.54 -15.85
N LYS A 152 4.66 1.94 -16.84
CA LYS A 152 3.21 1.76 -16.78
C LYS A 152 2.86 0.50 -15.98
N MET A 153 1.88 0.66 -15.09
CA MET A 153 1.32 -0.42 -14.28
C MET A 153 -0.19 -0.50 -14.49
N ASP A 154 -0.72 -1.71 -14.59
CA ASP A 154 -2.16 -1.99 -14.60
C ASP A 154 -2.78 -1.87 -13.20
N MET A 155 -4.10 -1.99 -13.10
CA MET A 155 -4.78 -1.73 -11.82
C MET A 155 -4.51 -2.78 -10.75
N TYR A 156 -4.18 -4.02 -11.13
CA TYR A 156 -3.78 -5.04 -10.17
C TYR A 156 -2.40 -4.75 -9.60
N GLN A 157 -1.46 -4.35 -10.46
CA GLN A 157 -0.14 -3.87 -10.07
C GLN A 157 -0.23 -2.66 -9.14
N TRP A 158 -1.13 -1.70 -9.40
CA TRP A 158 -1.31 -0.55 -8.50
C TRP A 158 -1.85 -0.92 -7.12
N LEU A 159 -2.82 -1.84 -7.04
CA LEU A 159 -3.30 -2.37 -5.76
C LEU A 159 -2.21 -3.16 -5.03
N TYR A 160 -1.43 -3.97 -5.75
CA TYR A 160 -0.30 -4.70 -5.19
C TYR A 160 0.80 -3.77 -4.68
N PHE A 161 1.11 -2.72 -5.45
CA PHE A 161 2.06 -1.68 -5.08
C PHE A 161 1.68 -1.02 -3.75
N LEU A 162 0.40 -0.73 -3.53
CA LEU A 162 -0.09 -0.18 -2.26
C LEU A 162 0.21 -1.12 -1.09
N ALA A 163 -0.07 -2.42 -1.25
CA ALA A 163 0.26 -3.43 -0.23
C ALA A 163 1.78 -3.55 0.01
N LEU A 164 2.60 -3.49 -1.04
CA LEU A 164 4.06 -3.52 -0.91
C LEU A 164 4.62 -2.27 -0.21
N HIS A 165 4.03 -1.10 -0.46
CA HIS A 165 4.35 0.12 0.27
C HIS A 165 4.06 -0.05 1.77
N GLN A 166 2.92 -0.64 2.14
CA GLN A 166 2.61 -0.94 3.54
C GLN A 166 3.63 -1.92 4.14
N LYS A 167 3.97 -2.99 3.40
CA LYS A 167 4.99 -3.97 3.83
C LYS A 167 6.36 -3.35 4.08
N ARG A 168 6.78 -2.41 3.22
CA ARG A 168 8.02 -1.65 3.40
C ARG A 168 8.02 -0.88 4.73
N HIS A 169 6.89 -0.26 5.09
CA HIS A 169 6.77 0.49 6.34
C HIS A 169 6.55 -0.38 7.57
N ILE A 170 5.97 -1.58 7.43
CA ILE A 170 5.98 -2.59 8.51
C ILE A 170 7.42 -2.93 8.90
N ALA A 171 8.29 -3.20 7.92
CA ALA A 171 9.70 -3.47 8.21
C ALA A 171 10.41 -2.28 8.89
N GLN A 172 10.04 -1.04 8.55
CA GLN A 172 10.54 0.14 9.24
C GLN A 172 10.03 0.20 10.70
N ILE A 173 8.76 -0.12 10.95
CA ILE A 173 8.20 -0.17 12.30
C ILE A 173 8.91 -1.23 13.14
N GLU A 174 9.17 -2.41 12.59
CA GLU A 174 9.90 -3.49 13.26
C GLU A 174 11.28 -3.02 13.73
N GLN A 175 12.02 -2.30 12.88
CA GLN A 175 13.32 -1.73 13.23
C GLN A 175 13.23 -0.73 14.39
N VAL A 176 12.26 0.19 14.35
CA VAL A 176 12.04 1.19 15.41
C VAL A 176 11.67 0.49 16.73
N PHE A 177 10.82 -0.54 16.66
CA PHE A 177 10.41 -1.30 17.84
C PHE A 177 11.57 -2.10 18.45
N GLU A 178 12.41 -2.74 17.63
CA GLU A 178 13.61 -3.43 18.10
C GLU A 178 14.58 -2.48 18.81
N GLU A 179 14.76 -1.27 18.27
CA GLU A 179 15.60 -0.25 18.90
C GLU A 179 15.05 0.19 20.26
N TRP A 180 13.75 0.49 20.33
CA TRP A 180 13.06 0.80 21.58
C TRP A 180 13.22 -0.31 22.61
N TYR A 181 13.00 -1.57 22.20
CA TYR A 181 13.07 -2.73 23.08
C TYR A 181 14.47 -2.89 23.69
N ARG A 182 15.53 -2.68 22.91
CA ARG A 182 16.92 -2.71 23.39
C ARG A 182 17.24 -1.54 24.32
N ALA A 183 16.63 -0.38 24.11
CA ALA A 183 16.83 0.79 24.97
C ALA A 183 16.05 0.70 26.29
N ALA A 184 14.95 -0.07 26.31
CA ALA A 184 14.09 -0.26 27.48
C ALA A 184 14.44 -1.51 28.34
N SER A 185 15.32 -2.39 27.83
CA SER A 185 15.83 -3.59 28.53
C SER A 185 17.10 -3.29 29.32
#